data_AF-A0A3B0TUX2-F1
#
_entry.id   AF-A0A3B0TUX2-F1
#
_cell.length_a   1.000
_cell.length_b   1.000
_cell.length_c   1.000
_cell.angle_alpha   90.00
_cell.angle_beta   90.00
_cell.angle_gamma   90.00
#
_symmetry.space_group_name_H-M   'P 1'
#
loop_
_entity.id
_entity.type
_entity.pdbx_description
1 polymer ?
#
loop_
_entity_poly.entity_id
_entity_poly.type
_entity_poly.pdbx_seq_one_letter_code
_entity_poly.pdbx_strand_id
1 'polypeptide(L)'
;PRWMLDKYPDMLAVDEQGRKRKFGSRRHYCFSHKGYKKECARIANLLGQRYGTNPYVCAFQTDNEYGCHDTTRSYSKAALLEFRNWLAQRYRTIEALNQAWGNIFWSMQYNSFDQIELPNLTVTEANPAHQLAFKRFSSDQVVAFNKVQVDQIRKYSNAPVLHNYMGRIVDFDHYKVGADMDIAGWDSYPIGFLSDRLEANEAHKKRFLRQGDPDMQAFHHDLYRAVGRGRLWVMEQQPGPVNWAPYNPAPLGGMVRLWSWEAFAHGAENVCYFRWRQAPFAQEQMHAGLLRSDGVAAPALAEIAEVAREIKTLPKAETGRAEVALIFDYQSCWAWQAEPQGADFDMFALAFSAYRALRQAGLSIDIVPPDIDDLSAYRLVLAPGLMAISEELKQGLARFKGLALIGPRSGLKTDEFSIAEPLGPNLDGLETKVTMVQSLPPGSRIELKDGGGFERWFEHLETGDEIVWQTKSGQPGLVRAKNLYYLAGWPDEETFKRLVLQLCSKMGIATLDLPAALRVRDTATQRFYFNYASDPVRFENMIIPAAGVIWREIG
;
A
#
# COMPACT_ATOMS: atom_id res chain seq x y z
N PRO A 1 10.47 -6.89 26.77
CA PRO A 1 11.00 -6.35 28.06
C PRO A 1 12.53 -6.27 28.04
N ARG A 2 13.17 -5.41 28.85
CA ARG A 2 14.64 -5.26 28.84
C ARG A 2 15.37 -6.55 29.18
N TRP A 3 14.89 -7.33 30.16
CA TRP A 3 15.52 -8.59 30.57
C TRP A 3 15.59 -9.64 29.46
N MET A 4 14.78 -9.52 28.41
CA MET A 4 14.86 -10.40 27.24
C MET A 4 16.23 -10.35 26.56
N LEU A 5 16.92 -9.20 26.64
CA LEU A 5 18.26 -9.04 26.09
C LEU A 5 19.35 -9.67 26.97
N ASP A 6 19.06 -9.94 28.25
CA ASP A 6 19.99 -10.70 29.09
C ASP A 6 19.89 -12.19 28.74
N LYS A 7 18.70 -12.66 28.32
CA LYS A 7 18.47 -14.02 27.83
C LYS A 7 18.95 -14.23 26.39
N TYR A 8 18.64 -13.30 25.50
CA TYR A 8 18.97 -13.34 24.07
C TYR A 8 19.58 -12.00 23.62
N PRO A 9 20.87 -11.75 23.92
CA PRO A 9 21.53 -10.50 23.53
C PRO A 9 21.66 -10.31 22.01
N ASP A 10 21.52 -11.38 21.24
CA ASP A 10 21.57 -11.46 19.79
C ASP A 10 20.19 -11.31 19.11
N MET A 11 19.10 -11.12 19.87
CA MET A 11 17.77 -10.91 19.28
C MET A 11 17.59 -9.55 18.59
N LEU A 12 18.47 -8.59 18.85
CA LEU A 12 18.37 -7.23 18.32
C LEU A 12 18.47 -7.24 16.80
N ALA A 13 17.59 -6.48 16.14
CA ALA A 13 17.79 -6.17 14.73
C ALA A 13 19.08 -5.37 14.52
N VAL A 14 19.68 -5.56 13.36
CA VAL A 14 20.81 -4.77 12.86
C VAL A 14 20.33 -3.97 11.66
N ASP A 15 20.66 -2.68 11.61
CA ASP A 15 20.34 -1.80 10.49
C ASP A 15 21.26 -2.05 9.28
N GLU A 16 20.96 -1.40 8.16
CA GLU A 16 21.70 -1.56 6.91
C GLU A 16 23.18 -1.17 7.01
N GLN A 17 23.52 -0.30 7.96
CA GLN A 17 24.90 0.10 8.24
C GLN A 17 25.62 -0.87 9.21
N GLY A 18 25.02 -2.02 9.52
CA GLY A 18 25.62 -3.03 10.40
C GLY A 18 25.54 -2.69 11.89
N ARG A 19 24.74 -1.69 12.30
CA ARG A 19 24.64 -1.24 13.69
C ARG A 19 23.47 -1.92 14.39
N LYS A 20 23.71 -2.41 15.62
CA LYS A 20 22.64 -2.98 16.46
C LYS A 20 21.62 -1.91 16.86
N ARG A 21 20.33 -2.21 16.66
CA ARG A 21 19.21 -1.36 17.08
C ARG A 21 18.86 -1.64 18.54
N LYS A 22 19.32 -0.77 19.45
CA LYS A 22 19.30 -0.98 20.91
C LYS A 22 17.90 -0.85 21.53
N PHE A 23 17.76 -1.34 22.76
CA PHE A 23 16.61 -1.07 23.63
C PHE A 23 16.48 0.42 23.99
N GLY A 24 15.26 0.87 24.28
CA GLY A 24 14.96 2.26 24.71
C GLY A 24 13.75 2.85 23.99
N SER A 25 13.30 2.20 22.92
CA SER A 25 12.09 2.51 22.16
C SER A 25 11.23 1.25 22.00
N ARG A 26 10.68 1.00 20.81
CA ARG A 26 9.85 -0.16 20.45
C ARG A 26 10.47 -0.97 19.31
N ARG A 27 9.96 -2.18 19.06
CA ARG A 27 10.30 -3.02 17.90
C ARG A 27 11.79 -3.41 17.75
N HIS A 28 12.54 -3.48 18.86
CA HIS A 28 13.97 -3.78 18.90
C HIS A 28 14.26 -5.30 18.80
N TYR A 29 13.75 -5.97 17.77
CA TYR A 29 13.92 -7.40 17.56
C TYR A 29 14.11 -7.75 16.07
N CYS A 30 14.75 -8.87 15.79
CA CYS A 30 14.87 -9.44 14.44
C CYS A 30 13.82 -10.54 14.22
N PHE A 31 12.99 -10.42 13.17
CA PHE A 31 11.98 -11.43 12.80
C PHE A 31 12.57 -12.84 12.57
N SER A 32 13.84 -12.90 12.14
CA SER A 32 14.55 -14.16 11.91
C SER A 32 15.07 -14.83 13.18
N HIS A 33 15.07 -14.14 14.33
CA HIS A 33 15.66 -14.68 15.56
C HIS A 33 14.78 -15.80 16.16
N LYS A 34 15.23 -17.05 16.01
CA LYS A 34 14.51 -18.26 16.46
C LYS A 34 14.19 -18.26 17.96
N GLY A 35 15.13 -17.82 18.81
CA GLY A 35 14.91 -17.77 20.26
C GLY A 35 13.78 -16.80 20.64
N TYR A 36 13.68 -15.67 19.93
CA TYR A 36 12.65 -14.67 20.19
C TYR A 36 11.29 -15.14 19.65
N LYS A 37 11.25 -15.73 18.45
CA LYS A 37 10.04 -16.39 17.92
C LYS A 37 9.44 -17.41 18.91
N LYS A 38 10.28 -18.22 19.57
CA LYS A 38 9.84 -19.18 20.60
C LYS A 38 9.22 -18.49 21.82
N GLU A 39 9.75 -17.35 22.26
CA GLU A 39 9.18 -16.58 23.37
C GLU A 39 7.87 -15.90 23.01
N CYS A 40 7.76 -15.40 21.76
CA CYS A 40 6.51 -14.88 21.22
C CYS A 40 5.42 -15.97 21.17
N ALA A 41 5.76 -17.18 20.71
CA ALA A 41 4.87 -18.32 20.76
C ALA A 41 4.42 -18.64 22.20
N ARG A 42 5.37 -18.64 23.14
CA ARG A 42 5.09 -18.92 24.56
C ARG A 42 4.12 -17.91 25.17
N ILE A 43 4.35 -16.61 24.97
CA ILE A 43 3.46 -15.58 25.54
C ILE A 43 2.08 -15.56 24.85
N ALA A 44 2.02 -15.75 23.53
CA ALA A 44 0.76 -15.87 22.80
C ALA A 44 -0.06 -17.09 23.27
N ASN A 45 0.60 -18.22 23.51
CA ASN A 45 -0.04 -19.42 24.08
C ASN A 45 -0.65 -19.14 25.46
N LEU A 46 0.08 -18.46 26.35
CA LEU A 46 -0.41 -18.10 27.69
C LEU A 46 -1.60 -17.12 27.64
N LEU A 47 -1.57 -16.14 26.73
CA LEU A 47 -2.69 -15.23 26.52
C LEU A 47 -3.93 -15.97 25.99
N GLY A 48 -3.73 -16.86 25.02
CA GLY A 48 -4.78 -17.74 24.49
C GLY A 48 -5.41 -18.61 25.57
N GLN A 49 -4.60 -19.33 26.38
CA GLN A 49 -5.10 -20.15 27.48
C GLN A 49 -5.93 -19.37 28.49
N ARG A 50 -5.49 -18.15 28.82
CA ARG A 50 -6.13 -17.35 29.87
C ARG A 50 -7.39 -16.64 29.40
N TYR A 51 -7.40 -16.14 28.16
CA TYR A 51 -8.44 -15.22 27.68
C TYR A 51 -9.18 -15.72 26.44
N GLY A 52 -8.77 -16.82 25.82
CA GLY A 52 -9.30 -17.27 24.53
C GLY A 52 -10.79 -17.66 24.54
N THR A 53 -11.31 -18.13 25.68
CA THR A 53 -12.73 -18.46 25.85
C THR A 53 -13.51 -17.36 26.58
N ASN A 54 -12.92 -16.19 26.80
CA ASN A 54 -13.59 -15.09 27.49
C ASN A 54 -14.62 -14.43 26.54
N PRO A 55 -15.92 -14.42 26.88
CA PRO A 55 -16.97 -13.90 25.99
C PRO A 55 -16.88 -12.39 25.74
N TYR A 56 -16.08 -11.65 26.52
CA TYR A 56 -15.87 -10.21 26.34
C TYR A 56 -14.67 -9.86 25.44
N VAL A 57 -13.91 -10.86 24.97
CA VAL A 57 -12.80 -10.64 24.03
C VAL A 57 -13.30 -10.81 22.60
N CYS A 58 -13.50 -9.69 21.91
CA CYS A 58 -14.10 -9.67 20.56
C CYS A 58 -13.10 -9.96 19.44
N ALA A 59 -11.80 -9.71 19.65
CA ALA A 59 -10.75 -9.97 18.67
C ALA A 59 -9.38 -9.97 19.35
N PHE A 60 -8.37 -10.51 18.67
CA PHE A 60 -6.96 -10.45 19.06
C PHE A 60 -6.16 -9.72 17.97
N GLN A 61 -5.33 -8.76 18.39
CA GLN A 61 -4.31 -8.18 17.52
C GLN A 61 -2.97 -8.89 17.73
N THR A 62 -2.30 -9.30 16.67
CA THR A 62 -0.92 -9.79 16.75
C THR A 62 0.07 -8.62 16.77
N ASP A 63 1.00 -8.59 17.73
CA ASP A 63 2.03 -7.54 17.86
C ASP A 63 1.46 -6.10 17.71
N ASN A 64 2.21 -5.17 17.10
CA ASN A 64 1.75 -3.81 16.80
C ASN A 64 2.55 -3.19 15.66
N GLU A 65 1.91 -2.91 14.51
CA GLU A 65 2.53 -2.26 13.34
C GLU A 65 3.82 -2.95 12.86
N TYR A 66 3.73 -4.16 12.28
CA TYR A 66 4.90 -4.82 11.70
C TYR A 66 5.62 -3.90 10.71
N GLY A 67 6.95 -3.93 10.73
CA GLY A 67 7.79 -3.11 9.85
C GLY A 67 8.02 -1.66 10.29
N CYS A 68 7.22 -1.10 11.20
CA CYS A 68 7.35 0.30 11.61
C CYS A 68 8.78 0.65 12.04
N HIS A 69 9.26 1.84 11.67
CA HIS A 69 10.65 2.29 11.84
C HIS A 69 11.67 1.44 11.09
N ASP A 70 11.38 1.01 9.86
CA ASP A 70 12.26 0.18 9.01
C ASP A 70 12.74 -1.10 9.73
N THR A 71 11.81 -1.81 10.37
CA THR A 71 12.12 -3.01 11.18
C THR A 71 11.91 -4.33 10.46
N THR A 72 11.33 -4.33 9.26
CA THR A 72 11.11 -5.56 8.47
C THR A 72 12.44 -6.20 8.08
N ARG A 73 13.35 -5.40 7.53
CA ARG A 73 14.68 -5.87 7.09
C ARG A 73 15.65 -5.79 8.25
N SER A 74 16.41 -6.85 8.45
CA SER A 74 17.44 -6.91 9.48
C SER A 74 18.70 -7.52 8.93
N TYR A 75 19.84 -6.89 9.21
CA TYR A 75 21.14 -7.32 8.72
C TYR A 75 21.94 -8.08 9.80
N SER A 76 21.23 -8.80 10.66
CA SER A 76 21.82 -9.54 11.78
C SER A 76 22.32 -10.92 11.35
N LYS A 77 23.16 -11.55 12.17
CA LYS A 77 23.59 -12.94 11.95
C LYS A 77 22.41 -13.91 11.87
N ALA A 78 21.35 -13.68 12.66
CA ALA A 78 20.14 -14.50 12.61
C ALA A 78 19.41 -14.34 11.26
N ALA A 79 19.38 -13.14 10.69
CA ALA A 79 18.81 -12.92 9.37
C ALA A 79 19.66 -13.56 8.26
N LEU A 80 20.98 -13.44 8.31
CA LEU A 80 21.90 -14.08 7.36
C LEU A 80 21.71 -15.61 7.32
N LEU A 81 21.71 -16.26 8.49
CA LEU A 81 21.53 -17.71 8.59
C LEU A 81 20.19 -18.16 8.00
N GLU A 82 19.10 -17.45 8.33
CA GLU A 82 17.78 -17.80 7.81
C GLU A 82 17.61 -17.44 6.34
N PHE A 83 18.31 -16.42 5.83
CA PHE A 83 18.31 -16.08 4.41
C PHE A 83 18.95 -17.18 3.58
N ARG A 84 20.12 -17.69 4.00
CA ARG A 84 20.76 -18.85 3.37
C ARG A 84 19.83 -20.07 3.33
N ASN A 85 19.12 -20.34 4.43
CA ASN A 85 18.12 -21.41 4.49
C ASN A 85 16.95 -21.18 3.53
N TRP A 86 16.43 -19.95 3.46
CA TRP A 86 15.35 -19.58 2.53
C TRP A 86 15.77 -19.75 1.07
N LEU A 87 16.99 -19.32 0.72
CA LEU A 87 17.57 -19.52 -0.61
C LEU A 87 17.72 -21.00 -0.96
N ALA A 88 18.24 -21.80 -0.03
CA ALA A 88 18.37 -23.25 -0.24
C ALA A 88 17.02 -23.93 -0.45
N GLN A 89 15.97 -23.48 0.24
CA GLN A 89 14.61 -24.00 0.03
C GLN A 89 14.02 -23.57 -1.31
N ARG A 90 14.25 -22.32 -1.74
CA ARG A 90 13.73 -21.79 -3.01
C ARG A 90 14.42 -22.43 -4.22
N TYR A 91 15.76 -22.38 -4.26
CA TYR A 91 16.52 -22.77 -5.47
C TYR A 91 16.98 -24.22 -5.46
N ARG A 92 16.96 -24.89 -4.30
CA ARG A 92 17.40 -26.29 -4.07
C ARG A 92 18.90 -26.54 -4.27
N THR A 93 19.53 -25.91 -5.26
CA THR A 93 20.94 -26.03 -5.62
C THR A 93 21.56 -24.66 -5.80
N ILE A 94 22.87 -24.54 -5.59
CA ILE A 94 23.56 -23.25 -5.75
C ILE A 94 23.70 -22.87 -7.23
N GLU A 95 23.75 -23.87 -8.11
CA GLU A 95 23.78 -23.73 -9.56
C GLU A 95 22.50 -23.06 -10.06
N ALA A 96 21.33 -23.50 -9.59
CA ALA A 96 20.05 -22.89 -9.94
C ALA A 96 19.97 -21.43 -9.47
N LEU A 97 20.49 -21.10 -8.29
CA LEU A 97 20.57 -19.70 -7.82
C LEU A 97 21.51 -18.87 -8.70
N ASN A 98 22.71 -19.38 -8.99
CA ASN A 98 23.68 -18.66 -9.83
C ASN A 98 23.13 -18.39 -11.23
N GLN A 99 22.39 -19.33 -11.80
CA GLN A 99 21.72 -19.17 -13.07
C GLN A 99 20.60 -18.12 -12.98
N ALA A 100 19.72 -18.24 -12.00
CA ALA A 100 18.60 -17.32 -11.81
C ALA A 100 19.04 -15.87 -11.62
N TRP A 101 20.12 -15.64 -10.86
CA TRP A 101 20.64 -14.31 -10.57
C TRP A 101 21.62 -13.78 -11.62
N GLY A 102 21.99 -14.58 -12.62
CA GLY A 102 22.99 -14.18 -13.62
C GLY A 102 24.36 -13.89 -12.99
N ASN A 103 24.74 -14.65 -11.95
CA ASN A 103 25.94 -14.38 -11.13
C ASN A 103 27.28 -14.53 -11.89
N ILE A 104 27.26 -14.92 -13.17
CA ILE A 104 28.43 -14.82 -14.05
C ILE A 104 28.91 -13.37 -14.20
N PHE A 105 27.98 -12.41 -14.16
CA PHE A 105 28.30 -10.98 -14.21
C PHE A 105 29.12 -10.59 -12.98
N TRP A 106 30.23 -9.87 -13.20
CA TRP A 106 31.21 -9.50 -12.17
C TRP A 106 31.70 -10.66 -11.28
N SER A 107 31.69 -11.91 -11.79
CA SER A 107 32.20 -13.09 -11.09
C SER A 107 31.57 -13.33 -9.71
N MET A 108 30.26 -13.10 -9.58
CA MET A 108 29.49 -13.26 -8.32
C MET A 108 29.07 -14.72 -8.03
N GLN A 109 29.54 -15.71 -8.79
CA GLN A 109 29.11 -17.10 -8.63
C GLN A 109 29.50 -17.65 -7.26
N TYR A 110 28.56 -18.33 -6.62
CA TYR A 110 28.75 -18.99 -5.34
C TYR A 110 28.94 -20.51 -5.52
N ASN A 111 29.82 -21.13 -4.74
CA ASN A 111 30.03 -22.58 -4.68
C ASN A 111 29.10 -23.26 -3.66
N SER A 112 28.51 -22.49 -2.74
CA SER A 112 27.51 -22.99 -1.79
C SER A 112 26.70 -21.83 -1.21
N PHE A 113 25.52 -22.12 -0.64
CA PHE A 113 24.71 -21.10 0.03
C PHE A 113 25.42 -20.43 1.21
N ASP A 114 26.41 -21.11 1.83
CA ASP A 114 27.18 -20.57 2.95
C ASP A 114 28.11 -19.41 2.57
N GLN A 115 28.38 -19.21 1.27
CA GLN A 115 29.16 -18.07 0.78
C GLN A 115 28.32 -16.81 0.54
N ILE A 116 26.99 -16.92 0.59
CA ILE A 116 26.10 -15.80 0.32
C ILE A 116 26.04 -14.89 1.54
N GLU A 117 26.33 -13.61 1.38
CA GLU A 117 26.17 -12.58 2.40
C GLU A 117 24.87 -11.79 2.18
N LEU A 118 24.51 -10.91 3.11
CA LEU A 118 23.35 -10.02 2.92
C LEU A 118 23.69 -8.88 1.94
N PRO A 119 22.72 -8.33 1.19
CA PRO A 119 22.99 -7.37 0.12
C PRO A 119 23.18 -5.92 0.62
N ASN A 120 23.86 -5.74 1.77
CA ASN A 120 24.26 -4.43 2.29
C ASN A 120 25.79 -4.31 2.37
N LEU A 121 26.29 -3.08 2.37
CA LEU A 121 27.72 -2.76 2.55
C LEU A 121 28.65 -3.43 1.52
N THR A 122 28.13 -3.74 0.33
CA THR A 122 28.94 -4.06 -0.85
C THR A 122 29.71 -2.82 -1.32
N VAL A 123 30.80 -3.02 -2.07
CA VAL A 123 31.65 -1.90 -2.55
C VAL A 123 30.85 -0.92 -3.44
N THR A 124 29.98 -1.46 -4.28
CA THR A 124 29.01 -0.75 -5.10
C THR A 124 27.68 -1.50 -5.03
N GLU A 125 26.70 -1.13 -5.85
CA GLU A 125 25.38 -1.76 -5.99
C GLU A 125 25.45 -3.30 -5.95
N ALA A 126 24.63 -3.90 -5.07
CA ALA A 126 24.42 -5.34 -5.05
C ALA A 126 23.51 -5.76 -6.22
N ASN A 127 23.67 -7.00 -6.70
CA ASN A 127 22.80 -7.59 -7.73
C ASN A 127 21.31 -7.38 -7.39
N PRO A 128 20.49 -6.78 -8.28
CA PRO A 128 19.10 -6.51 -7.96
C PRO A 128 18.25 -7.78 -7.73
N ALA A 129 18.60 -8.91 -8.35
CA ALA A 129 17.96 -10.21 -8.03
C ALA A 129 18.24 -10.64 -6.58
N HIS A 130 19.47 -10.42 -6.11
CA HIS A 130 19.85 -10.65 -4.71
C HIS A 130 19.11 -9.68 -3.77
N GLN A 131 19.02 -8.39 -4.10
CA GLN A 131 18.26 -7.42 -3.32
C GLN A 131 16.77 -7.79 -3.24
N LEU A 132 16.14 -8.16 -4.36
CA LEU A 132 14.74 -8.58 -4.39
C LEU A 132 14.52 -9.85 -3.57
N ALA A 133 15.42 -10.84 -3.69
CA ALA A 133 15.35 -12.06 -2.88
C ALA A 133 15.43 -11.76 -1.37
N PHE A 134 16.30 -10.84 -0.95
CA PHE A 134 16.38 -10.42 0.46
C PHE A 134 15.13 -9.67 0.94
N LYS A 135 14.51 -8.84 0.09
CA LYS A 135 13.23 -8.18 0.40
C LYS A 135 12.10 -9.21 0.54
N ARG A 136 11.99 -10.17 -0.40
CA ARG A 136 11.06 -11.31 -0.32
C ARG A 136 11.25 -12.13 0.94
N PHE A 137 12.48 -12.52 1.24
CA PHE A 137 12.84 -13.22 2.48
C PHE A 137 12.42 -12.43 3.71
N SER A 138 12.75 -11.13 3.78
CA SER A 138 12.42 -10.31 4.94
C SER A 138 10.91 -10.22 5.18
N SER A 139 10.14 -10.10 4.09
CA SER A 139 8.68 -10.19 4.12
C SER A 139 8.19 -11.56 4.64
N ASP A 140 8.71 -12.66 4.07
CA ASP A 140 8.32 -14.01 4.48
C ASP A 140 8.66 -14.29 5.96
N GLN A 141 9.70 -13.66 6.51
CA GLN A 141 10.02 -13.74 7.94
C GLN A 141 8.99 -13.01 8.82
N VAL A 142 8.38 -11.93 8.34
CA VAL A 142 7.22 -11.28 9.01
C VAL A 142 6.02 -12.22 8.99
N VAL A 143 5.71 -12.81 7.83
CA VAL A 143 4.61 -13.81 7.69
C VAL A 143 4.81 -14.97 8.65
N ALA A 144 6.00 -15.57 8.68
CA ALA A 144 6.32 -16.68 9.58
C ALA A 144 6.25 -16.27 11.06
N PHE A 145 6.70 -15.06 11.41
CA PHE A 145 6.62 -14.55 12.78
C PHE A 145 5.17 -14.32 13.23
N ASN A 146 4.35 -13.75 12.35
CA ASN A 146 2.93 -13.56 12.56
C ASN A 146 2.22 -14.91 12.81
N LYS A 147 2.43 -15.87 11.89
CA LYS A 147 1.81 -17.19 11.94
C LYS A 147 2.06 -17.92 13.26
N VAL A 148 3.28 -17.79 13.80
CA VAL A 148 3.63 -18.36 15.12
C VAL A 148 2.71 -17.88 16.24
N GLN A 149 2.23 -16.62 16.21
CA GLN A 149 1.30 -16.11 17.22
C GLN A 149 -0.14 -16.54 16.94
N VAL A 150 -0.58 -16.43 15.68
CA VAL A 150 -1.91 -16.86 15.22
C VAL A 150 -2.17 -18.31 15.62
N ASP A 151 -1.24 -19.21 15.28
CA ASP A 151 -1.37 -20.64 15.57
C ASP A 151 -1.49 -20.94 17.07
N GLN A 152 -0.97 -20.08 17.96
CA GLN A 152 -1.10 -20.25 19.41
C GLN A 152 -2.43 -19.70 19.94
N ILE A 153 -2.91 -18.58 19.40
CA ILE A 153 -4.21 -17.99 19.77
C ILE A 153 -5.35 -18.92 19.36
N ARG A 154 -5.29 -19.47 18.13
CA ARG A 154 -6.32 -20.35 17.56
C ARG A 154 -6.52 -21.68 18.30
N LYS A 155 -5.55 -22.11 19.11
CA LYS A 155 -5.72 -23.29 19.98
C LYS A 155 -6.78 -23.10 21.05
N TYR A 156 -7.10 -21.85 21.41
CA TYR A 156 -7.93 -21.54 22.57
C TYR A 156 -9.06 -20.54 22.27
N SER A 157 -9.09 -19.94 21.07
CA SER A 157 -10.04 -18.89 20.71
C SER A 157 -10.53 -19.01 19.28
N ASN A 158 -11.84 -18.82 19.10
CA ASN A 158 -12.48 -18.61 17.79
C ASN A 158 -12.69 -17.13 17.47
N ALA A 159 -12.31 -16.21 18.38
CA ALA A 159 -12.43 -14.78 18.13
C ALA A 159 -11.56 -14.39 16.91
N PRO A 160 -12.00 -13.39 16.12
CA PRO A 160 -11.22 -12.88 15.01
C PRO A 160 -9.79 -12.49 15.39
N VAL A 161 -8.83 -12.82 14.54
CA VAL A 161 -7.44 -12.36 14.64
C VAL A 161 -7.18 -11.32 13.55
N LEU A 162 -6.54 -10.23 13.93
CA LEU A 162 -6.18 -9.13 13.05
C LEU A 162 -4.75 -8.67 13.31
N HIS A 163 -4.24 -7.86 12.40
CA HIS A 163 -3.04 -7.06 12.60
C HIS A 163 -3.32 -5.62 12.17
N ASN A 164 -2.68 -4.63 12.81
CA ASN A 164 -2.75 -3.23 12.43
C ASN A 164 -1.60 -2.86 11.48
N TYR A 165 -1.92 -2.75 10.20
CA TYR A 165 -1.02 -2.28 9.16
C TYR A 165 -0.90 -0.73 9.16
N MET A 166 -0.04 -0.18 8.31
CA MET A 166 0.25 1.27 8.29
C MET A 166 0.09 1.91 6.92
N GLY A 167 -0.14 3.22 6.87
CA GLY A 167 -0.13 3.97 5.61
C GLY A 167 1.26 4.02 4.96
N ARG A 168 1.36 3.76 3.65
CA ARG A 168 2.58 3.87 2.83
C ARG A 168 3.76 3.06 3.38
N ILE A 169 3.47 1.88 3.90
CA ILE A 169 4.45 0.87 4.25
C ILE A 169 4.31 -0.28 3.26
N VAL A 170 5.39 -0.54 2.53
CA VAL A 170 5.42 -1.55 1.46
C VAL A 170 6.57 -2.51 1.64
N ASP A 171 7.20 -2.59 2.81
CA ASP A 171 8.42 -3.37 3.04
C ASP A 171 8.18 -4.87 3.27
N PHE A 172 6.94 -5.28 3.53
CA PHE A 172 6.46 -6.67 3.50
C PHE A 172 5.12 -6.78 2.77
N ASP A 173 4.78 -7.99 2.35
CA ASP A 173 3.57 -8.30 1.60
C ASP A 173 2.39 -8.47 2.57
N HIS A 174 1.49 -7.49 2.52
CA HIS A 174 0.36 -7.46 3.44
C HIS A 174 -0.72 -8.46 3.05
N TYR A 175 -0.83 -8.85 1.76
CA TYR A 175 -1.75 -9.92 1.35
C TYR A 175 -1.33 -11.25 1.96
N LYS A 176 -0.03 -11.56 1.96
CA LYS A 176 0.50 -12.78 2.59
C LYS A 176 0.29 -12.82 4.09
N VAL A 177 0.49 -11.71 4.81
CA VAL A 177 0.17 -11.65 6.26
C VAL A 177 -1.34 -11.75 6.47
N GLY A 178 -2.13 -11.06 5.64
CA GLY A 178 -3.58 -11.07 5.67
C GLY A 178 -4.20 -12.45 5.43
N ALA A 179 -3.51 -13.35 4.72
CA ALA A 179 -3.95 -14.74 4.53
C ALA A 179 -4.10 -15.53 5.84
N ASP A 180 -3.33 -15.19 6.89
CA ASP A 180 -3.46 -15.77 8.23
C ASP A 180 -4.44 -14.98 9.14
N MET A 181 -5.02 -13.87 8.68
CA MET A 181 -5.90 -12.97 9.45
C MET A 181 -7.38 -13.13 9.07
N ASP A 182 -8.30 -12.80 9.98
CA ASP A 182 -9.73 -12.69 9.69
C ASP A 182 -10.16 -11.28 9.24
N ILE A 183 -9.42 -10.27 9.68
CA ILE A 183 -9.71 -8.85 9.48
C ILE A 183 -8.37 -8.14 9.24
N ALA A 184 -8.33 -7.24 8.26
CA ALA A 184 -7.22 -6.30 8.16
C ALA A 184 -7.51 -5.05 9.00
N GLY A 185 -6.71 -4.83 10.04
CA GLY A 185 -6.68 -3.57 10.77
C GLY A 185 -5.65 -2.64 10.13
N TRP A 186 -5.86 -1.33 10.18
CA TRP A 186 -4.79 -0.38 9.85
C TRP A 186 -4.91 0.94 10.60
N ASP A 187 -3.80 1.68 10.60
CA ASP A 187 -3.63 2.89 11.40
C ASP A 187 -3.60 4.13 10.49
N SER A 188 -4.61 4.99 10.63
CA SER A 188 -4.87 6.18 9.82
C SER A 188 -4.50 7.48 10.54
N TYR A 189 -3.45 8.13 10.03
CA TYR A 189 -2.97 9.44 10.49
C TYR A 189 -2.81 10.44 9.33
N PRO A 190 -3.93 10.94 8.76
CA PRO A 190 -3.92 11.67 7.48
C PRO A 190 -2.99 12.88 7.46
N ILE A 191 -2.93 13.64 8.55
CA ILE A 191 -2.08 14.84 8.63
C ILE A 191 -0.60 14.46 8.68
N GLY A 192 -0.25 13.45 9.46
CA GLY A 192 1.14 12.99 9.56
C GLY A 192 1.63 12.42 8.23
N PHE A 193 0.79 11.63 7.54
CA PHE A 193 1.12 11.06 6.22
C PHE A 193 1.32 12.14 5.16
N LEU A 194 0.50 13.21 5.16
CA LEU A 194 0.70 14.36 4.27
C LEU A 194 2.09 15.00 4.43
N SER A 195 2.57 15.11 5.68
CA SER A 195 3.86 15.73 5.96
C SER A 195 5.05 14.82 5.63
N ASP A 196 4.97 13.55 6.01
CA ASP A 196 6.11 12.63 6.08
C ASP A 196 6.15 11.60 4.94
N ARG A 197 4.99 11.19 4.41
CA ARG A 197 4.88 10.00 3.54
C ARG A 197 4.34 10.29 2.13
N LEU A 198 3.96 11.53 1.85
CA LEU A 198 3.39 11.94 0.57
C LEU A 198 4.36 12.82 -0.23
N GLU A 199 4.66 12.36 -1.44
CA GLU A 199 5.36 13.11 -2.48
C GLU A 199 4.39 14.09 -3.16
N ALA A 200 4.13 15.22 -2.50
CA ALA A 200 3.32 16.30 -3.04
C ALA A 200 4.06 17.64 -2.97
N ASN A 201 3.71 18.56 -3.87
CA ASN A 201 4.28 19.91 -3.87
C ASN A 201 3.82 20.73 -2.65
N GLU A 202 4.55 21.80 -2.35
CA GLU A 202 4.29 22.65 -1.18
C GLU A 202 2.90 23.29 -1.19
N ALA A 203 2.37 23.64 -2.37
CA ALA A 203 1.03 24.22 -2.47
C ALA A 203 -0.06 23.22 -2.03
N HIS A 204 0.09 21.95 -2.42
CA HIS A 204 -0.81 20.86 -2.00
C HIS A 204 -0.70 20.59 -0.51
N LYS A 205 0.52 20.45 0.02
CA LYS A 205 0.76 20.24 1.47
C LYS A 205 0.20 21.40 2.30
N LYS A 206 0.36 22.64 1.84
CA LYS A 206 -0.21 23.83 2.50
C LYS A 206 -1.74 23.82 2.47
N ARG A 207 -2.36 23.44 1.34
CA ARG A 207 -3.81 23.42 1.17
C ARG A 207 -4.51 22.42 2.11
N PHE A 208 -3.89 21.26 2.31
CA PHE A 208 -4.47 20.16 3.09
C PHE A 208 -3.82 19.97 4.48
N LEU A 209 -3.05 20.95 4.94
CA LEU A 209 -2.22 20.91 6.15
C LEU A 209 -2.96 20.38 7.40
N ARG A 210 -4.26 20.68 7.54
CA ARG A 210 -5.07 20.36 8.73
C ARG A 210 -6.13 19.29 8.45
N GLN A 211 -6.08 18.65 7.29
CA GLN A 211 -7.09 17.71 6.80
C GLN A 211 -6.46 16.38 6.35
N GLY A 212 -5.18 16.41 5.95
CA GLY A 212 -4.57 15.31 5.23
C GLY A 212 -4.99 15.29 3.75
N ASP A 213 -4.25 14.52 2.96
CA ASP A 213 -4.55 14.34 1.54
C ASP A 213 -5.91 13.64 1.33
N PRO A 214 -6.77 14.10 0.40
CA PRO A 214 -8.11 13.53 0.17
C PRO A 214 -8.16 12.06 -0.29
N ASP A 215 -7.04 11.52 -0.74
CA ASP A 215 -6.98 10.19 -1.36
C ASP A 215 -6.08 9.22 -0.59
N MET A 216 -5.14 9.72 0.20
CA MET A 216 -4.15 8.88 0.89
C MET A 216 -4.80 7.85 1.81
N GLN A 217 -5.71 8.26 2.70
CA GLN A 217 -6.36 7.30 3.59
C GLN A 217 -7.38 6.41 2.86
N ALA A 218 -8.07 6.96 1.86
CA ALA A 218 -9.01 6.23 1.03
C ALA A 218 -8.32 5.08 0.27
N PHE A 219 -7.13 5.32 -0.29
CA PHE A 219 -6.29 4.28 -0.91
C PHE A 219 -6.04 3.14 0.07
N HIS A 220 -5.68 3.46 1.31
CA HIS A 220 -5.41 2.46 2.33
C HIS A 220 -6.68 1.76 2.82
N HIS A 221 -7.83 2.43 2.89
CA HIS A 221 -9.10 1.77 3.14
C HIS A 221 -9.39 0.71 2.07
N ASP A 222 -9.22 1.04 0.79
CA ASP A 222 -9.45 0.11 -0.32
C ASP A 222 -8.43 -1.04 -0.34
N LEU A 223 -7.15 -0.74 -0.10
CA LEU A 223 -6.08 -1.73 0.01
C LEU A 223 -6.32 -2.70 1.16
N TYR A 224 -6.64 -2.18 2.35
CA TYR A 224 -6.82 -3.03 3.52
C TYR A 224 -8.17 -3.76 3.52
N ARG A 225 -9.20 -3.23 2.85
CA ARG A 225 -10.39 -4.03 2.54
C ARG A 225 -10.01 -5.24 1.66
N ALA A 226 -9.14 -5.06 0.68
CA ALA A 226 -8.65 -6.16 -0.15
C ALA A 226 -7.83 -7.19 0.65
N VAL A 227 -6.86 -6.73 1.45
CA VAL A 227 -6.04 -7.57 2.33
C VAL A 227 -6.92 -8.36 3.32
N GLY A 228 -7.94 -7.72 3.86
CA GLY A 228 -8.91 -8.32 4.78
C GLY A 228 -10.02 -9.12 4.10
N ARG A 229 -9.95 -9.33 2.78
CA ARG A 229 -10.96 -10.06 1.99
C ARG A 229 -12.38 -9.56 2.23
N GLY A 230 -12.53 -8.24 2.23
CA GLY A 230 -13.78 -7.52 2.50
C GLY A 230 -13.94 -7.01 3.93
N ARG A 231 -13.14 -7.50 4.90
CA ARG A 231 -13.25 -7.11 6.31
C ARG A 231 -12.15 -6.15 6.74
N LEU A 232 -12.53 -4.91 7.01
CA LEU A 232 -11.62 -3.80 7.33
C LEU A 232 -11.93 -3.21 8.70
N TRP A 233 -10.92 -3.01 9.54
CA TRP A 233 -11.01 -2.12 10.72
C TRP A 233 -9.99 -0.99 10.58
N VAL A 234 -10.36 0.22 11.01
CA VAL A 234 -9.37 1.26 11.33
C VAL A 234 -9.04 1.09 12.81
N MET A 235 -7.86 0.54 13.12
CA MET A 235 -7.50 0.22 14.50
C MET A 235 -7.01 1.45 15.27
N GLU A 236 -6.31 2.34 14.58
CA GLU A 236 -5.88 3.61 15.13
C GLU A 236 -6.26 4.76 14.20
N GLN A 237 -7.26 5.54 14.59
CA GLN A 237 -7.68 6.76 13.90
C GLN A 237 -7.16 7.99 14.65
N GLN A 238 -6.55 8.92 13.91
CA GLN A 238 -6.07 10.21 14.43
C GLN A 238 -7.20 11.02 15.10
N PRO A 239 -7.08 11.36 16.40
CA PRO A 239 -8.06 12.19 17.12
C PRO A 239 -7.59 13.65 17.32
N GLY A 240 -6.44 14.04 16.79
CA GLY A 240 -5.82 15.33 17.07
C GLY A 240 -4.40 15.41 16.54
N PRO A 241 -3.60 16.42 16.93
CA PRO A 241 -2.19 16.50 16.55
C PRO A 241 -1.43 15.27 17.09
N VAL A 242 -0.52 14.75 16.27
CA VAL A 242 0.37 13.64 16.62
C VAL A 242 1.75 14.18 17.03
N ASN A 243 2.73 13.32 17.27
CA ASN A 243 4.07 13.70 17.73
C ASN A 243 5.19 13.38 16.74
N TRP A 244 4.96 12.51 15.76
CA TRP A 244 6.01 11.85 15.01
C TRP A 244 6.30 12.47 13.64
N ALA A 245 5.38 13.24 13.07
CA ALA A 245 5.62 13.90 11.79
C ALA A 245 6.54 15.13 11.99
N PRO A 246 7.23 15.60 10.93
CA PRO A 246 8.02 16.83 11.00
C PRO A 246 7.21 18.05 11.51
N TYR A 247 5.93 18.13 11.13
CA TYR A 247 5.01 19.17 11.58
C TYR A 247 3.66 18.54 11.95
N ASN A 248 3.10 18.92 13.11
CA ASN A 248 1.93 18.25 13.69
C ASN A 248 0.79 19.23 14.00
N PRO A 249 0.15 19.82 12.97
CA PRO A 249 -0.96 20.74 13.18
C PRO A 249 -2.21 20.03 13.72
N ALA A 250 -3.03 20.76 14.45
CA ALA A 250 -4.34 20.26 14.88
C ALA A 250 -5.29 20.15 13.66
N PRO A 251 -6.14 19.11 13.61
CA PRO A 251 -7.16 18.99 12.56
C PRO A 251 -8.09 20.22 12.48
N LEU A 252 -8.72 20.45 11.33
CA LEU A 252 -9.90 21.32 11.28
C LEU A 252 -11.04 20.69 12.09
N GLY A 253 -11.92 21.52 12.65
CA GLY A 253 -13.14 21.01 13.29
C GLY A 253 -13.99 20.25 12.28
N GLY A 254 -14.44 19.05 12.63
CA GLY A 254 -15.20 18.14 11.76
C GLY A 254 -14.35 17.09 11.06
N MET A 255 -13.01 17.19 11.05
CA MET A 255 -12.16 16.23 10.35
C MET A 255 -12.19 14.83 10.97
N VAL A 256 -12.30 14.71 12.30
CA VAL A 256 -12.37 13.39 12.95
C VAL A 256 -13.69 12.71 12.59
N ARG A 257 -14.79 13.49 12.54
CA ARG A 257 -16.08 13.01 12.00
C ARG A 257 -15.96 12.62 10.52
N LEU A 258 -15.33 13.45 9.69
CA LEU A 258 -15.14 13.19 8.25
C LEU A 258 -14.36 11.89 8.01
N TRP A 259 -13.19 11.73 8.63
CA TRP A 259 -12.36 10.53 8.49
C TRP A 259 -13.07 9.26 8.97
N SER A 260 -13.87 9.37 10.05
CA SER A 260 -14.66 8.25 10.54
C SER A 260 -15.70 7.80 9.50
N TRP A 261 -16.45 8.75 8.94
CA TRP A 261 -17.44 8.45 7.90
C TRP A 261 -16.82 7.99 6.59
N GLU A 262 -15.63 8.47 6.23
CA GLU A 262 -14.92 7.97 5.06
C GLU A 262 -14.52 6.50 5.25
N ALA A 263 -13.99 6.13 6.41
CA ALA A 263 -13.70 4.74 6.73
C ALA A 263 -14.96 3.85 6.62
N PHE A 264 -16.09 4.27 7.20
CA PHE A 264 -17.35 3.54 7.10
C PHE A 264 -17.85 3.42 5.65
N ALA A 265 -17.79 4.48 4.86
CA ALA A 265 -18.18 4.44 3.44
C ALA A 265 -17.28 3.52 2.60
N HIS A 266 -16.02 3.35 3.00
CA HIS A 266 -15.10 2.38 2.41
C HIS A 266 -15.24 0.96 3.01
N GLY A 267 -16.22 0.71 3.89
CA GLY A 267 -16.54 -0.61 4.42
C GLY A 267 -15.83 -0.99 5.72
N ALA A 268 -15.26 -0.02 6.45
CA ALA A 268 -14.73 -0.30 7.78
C ALA A 268 -15.85 -0.76 8.72
N GLU A 269 -15.67 -1.91 9.37
CA GLU A 269 -16.62 -2.41 10.38
C GLU A 269 -16.48 -1.66 11.70
N ASN A 270 -15.27 -1.16 12.00
CA ASN A 270 -14.95 -0.40 13.20
C ASN A 270 -13.94 0.71 12.90
N VAL A 271 -14.09 1.82 13.62
CA VAL A 271 -13.10 2.91 13.70
C VAL A 271 -12.73 3.12 15.16
N CYS A 272 -11.51 2.71 15.51
CA CYS A 272 -10.95 2.77 16.85
C CYS A 272 -9.98 3.97 16.93
N TYR A 273 -10.11 4.82 17.95
CA TYR A 273 -9.33 6.05 18.05
C TYR A 273 -8.10 5.85 18.95
N PHE A 274 -6.92 6.21 18.43
CA PHE A 274 -5.68 6.18 19.20
C PHE A 274 -5.38 7.60 19.73
N ARG A 275 -5.55 7.89 21.00
CA ARG A 275 -5.83 7.02 22.16
C ARG A 275 -6.91 7.62 23.06
N TRP A 276 -7.39 6.84 24.02
CA TRP A 276 -8.40 7.33 24.97
C TRP A 276 -7.99 8.63 25.69
N ARG A 277 -6.81 8.65 26.30
CA ARG A 277 -6.27 9.81 27.03
C ARG A 277 -4.82 10.05 26.65
N GLN A 278 -4.48 11.30 26.33
CA GLN A 278 -3.11 11.74 26.08
C GLN A 278 -2.22 11.39 27.26
N ALA A 279 -1.12 10.67 26.99
CA ALA A 279 -0.17 10.29 28.02
C ALA A 279 0.64 11.52 28.46
N PRO A 280 0.84 11.78 29.77
CA PRO A 280 1.64 12.90 30.24
C PRO A 280 3.17 12.62 30.28
N PHE A 281 3.63 11.55 29.65
CA PHE A 281 5.00 11.07 29.75
C PHE A 281 5.45 10.33 28.49
N ALA A 282 6.76 10.08 28.40
CA ALA A 282 7.41 9.28 27.38
C ALA A 282 7.35 9.89 25.96
N GLN A 283 7.71 9.08 24.96
CA GLN A 283 7.96 9.51 23.57
C GLN A 283 6.72 10.11 22.88
N GLU A 284 5.52 9.67 23.27
CA GLU A 284 4.24 10.09 22.66
C GLU A 284 3.46 11.08 23.54
N GLN A 285 4.11 11.79 24.47
CA GLN A 285 3.42 12.72 25.37
C GLN A 285 2.70 13.87 24.64
N MET A 286 3.12 14.18 23.41
CA MET A 286 2.50 15.19 22.55
C MET A 286 1.42 14.61 21.63
N HIS A 287 1.22 13.30 21.61
CA HIS A 287 0.17 12.67 20.83
C HIS A 287 -1.18 12.86 21.52
N ALA A 288 -2.09 13.60 20.88
CA ALA A 288 -3.41 13.85 21.44
C ALA A 288 -4.22 12.55 21.64
N GLY A 289 -5.18 12.60 22.57
CA GLY A 289 -6.18 11.57 22.77
C GLY A 289 -7.58 12.17 22.83
N LEU A 290 -8.59 11.34 23.09
CA LEU A 290 -9.97 11.80 23.27
C LEU A 290 -10.14 12.64 24.53
N LEU A 291 -9.28 12.40 25.52
CA LEU A 291 -9.09 13.23 26.70
C LEU A 291 -7.68 13.85 26.70
N ARG A 292 -7.60 15.07 27.22
CA ARG A 292 -6.33 15.70 27.59
C ARG A 292 -5.66 14.97 28.75
N SER A 293 -4.39 15.29 29.00
CA SER A 293 -3.64 14.70 30.11
C SER A 293 -4.25 14.96 31.50
N ASP A 294 -5.05 16.01 31.68
CA ASP A 294 -5.79 16.33 32.92
C ASP A 294 -7.15 15.59 33.04
N GLY A 295 -7.55 14.82 32.03
CA GLY A 295 -8.80 14.06 32.01
C GLY A 295 -10.00 14.84 31.46
N VAL A 296 -9.82 16.10 31.05
CA VAL A 296 -10.87 16.88 30.39
C VAL A 296 -11.02 16.43 28.93
N ALA A 297 -12.24 16.43 28.42
CA ALA A 297 -12.54 16.11 27.03
C ALA A 297 -11.74 16.98 26.04
N ALA A 298 -11.15 16.33 25.03
CA ALA A 298 -10.55 16.98 23.88
C ALA A 298 -11.58 17.13 22.75
N PRO A 299 -11.37 18.02 21.76
CA PRO A 299 -12.36 18.32 20.71
C PRO A 299 -12.90 17.09 19.97
N ALA A 300 -12.05 16.11 19.67
CA ALA A 300 -12.46 14.89 18.96
C ALA A 300 -13.55 14.09 19.67
N LEU A 301 -13.64 14.14 21.01
CA LEU A 301 -14.68 13.39 21.72
C LEU A 301 -16.09 13.86 21.34
N ALA A 302 -16.27 15.15 21.06
CA ALA A 302 -17.54 15.70 20.60
C ALA A 302 -17.91 15.22 19.18
N GLU A 303 -16.93 15.22 18.26
CA GLU A 303 -17.11 14.74 16.89
C GLU A 303 -17.43 13.23 16.86
N ILE A 304 -16.77 12.43 17.69
CA ILE A 304 -17.02 10.99 17.80
C ILE A 304 -18.40 10.72 18.41
N ALA A 305 -18.82 11.52 19.40
CA ALA A 305 -20.16 11.41 19.95
C ALA A 305 -21.25 11.73 18.90
N GLU A 306 -20.94 12.59 17.93
CA GLU A 306 -21.81 12.86 16.77
C GLU A 306 -21.88 11.66 15.83
N VAL A 307 -20.73 11.12 15.40
CA VAL A 307 -20.66 9.89 14.59
C VAL A 307 -21.45 8.75 15.25
N ALA A 308 -21.30 8.56 16.56
CA ALA A 308 -22.02 7.53 17.31
C ALA A 308 -23.54 7.73 17.37
N ARG A 309 -24.04 8.97 17.25
CA ARG A 309 -25.49 9.24 17.10
C ARG A 309 -25.95 8.94 15.68
N GLU A 310 -25.19 9.40 14.70
CA GLU A 310 -25.53 9.28 13.27
C GLU A 310 -25.54 7.82 12.78
N ILE A 311 -24.58 6.99 13.23
CA ILE A 311 -24.54 5.55 12.92
C ILE A 311 -25.82 4.81 13.35
N LYS A 312 -26.49 5.25 14.43
CA LYS A 312 -27.74 4.62 14.87
C LYS A 312 -28.91 4.88 13.93
N THR A 313 -28.82 5.92 13.11
CA THR A 313 -29.89 6.35 12.20
C THR A 313 -29.67 5.96 10.76
N LEU A 314 -28.43 5.62 10.38
CA LEU A 314 -28.12 5.21 9.01
C LEU A 314 -28.26 3.69 8.84
N PRO A 315 -28.84 3.21 7.72
CA PRO A 315 -28.72 1.81 7.36
C PRO A 315 -27.23 1.45 7.31
N LYS A 316 -26.91 0.21 7.70
CA LYS A 316 -25.53 -0.26 7.69
C LYS A 316 -24.93 -0.01 6.31
N ALA A 317 -23.85 0.77 6.25
CA ALA A 317 -23.13 1.01 5.01
C ALA A 317 -22.50 -0.30 4.53
N GLU A 318 -23.19 -1.01 3.64
CA GLU A 318 -22.65 -2.19 2.98
C GLU A 318 -21.77 -1.75 1.82
N THR A 319 -20.62 -2.41 1.63
CA THR A 319 -19.70 -2.07 0.54
C THR A 319 -20.41 -2.23 -0.80
N GLY A 320 -20.48 -1.15 -1.58
CA GLY A 320 -21.02 -1.19 -2.95
C GLY A 320 -20.06 -1.91 -3.89
N ARG A 321 -20.59 -2.46 -4.99
CA ARG A 321 -19.77 -3.06 -6.04
C ARG A 321 -19.05 -1.95 -6.82
N ALA A 322 -17.72 -1.98 -6.84
CA ALA A 322 -16.93 -1.11 -7.70
C ALA A 322 -16.94 -1.62 -9.16
N GLU A 323 -17.06 -0.72 -10.12
CA GLU A 323 -16.91 -1.06 -11.56
C GLU A 323 -15.45 -1.04 -12.01
N VAL A 324 -14.55 -0.55 -11.16
CA VAL A 324 -13.13 -0.35 -11.48
C VAL A 324 -12.25 -1.06 -10.46
N ALA A 325 -11.24 -1.78 -10.97
CA ALA A 325 -10.19 -2.38 -10.16
C ALA A 325 -8.83 -1.73 -10.41
N LEU A 326 -8.04 -1.62 -9.34
CA LEU A 326 -6.64 -1.22 -9.37
C LEU A 326 -5.79 -2.35 -8.80
N ILE A 327 -4.90 -2.93 -9.61
CA ILE A 327 -3.98 -3.97 -9.17
C ILE A 327 -2.82 -3.32 -8.41
N PHE A 328 -2.58 -3.79 -7.18
CA PHE A 328 -1.46 -3.34 -6.36
C PHE A 328 -0.58 -4.52 -5.96
N ASP A 329 0.73 -4.42 -6.23
CA ASP A 329 1.70 -5.49 -5.99
C ASP A 329 2.89 -5.00 -5.16
N TYR A 330 3.05 -5.58 -3.97
CA TYR A 330 4.18 -5.31 -3.09
C TYR A 330 5.51 -5.74 -3.70
N GLN A 331 5.53 -6.83 -4.49
CA GLN A 331 6.77 -7.28 -5.11
C GLN A 331 7.27 -6.30 -6.17
N SER A 332 6.36 -5.71 -6.92
CA SER A 332 6.67 -4.61 -7.85
C SER A 332 7.19 -3.37 -7.12
N CYS A 333 6.68 -3.04 -5.93
CA CYS A 333 7.31 -2.01 -5.09
C CYS A 333 8.77 -2.35 -4.75
N TRP A 334 9.05 -3.60 -4.35
CA TRP A 334 10.40 -4.04 -4.01
C TRP A 334 11.33 -4.05 -5.20
N ALA A 335 10.81 -4.45 -6.36
CA ALA A 335 11.52 -4.49 -7.61
C ALA A 335 12.05 -3.13 -8.01
N TRP A 336 11.18 -2.13 -8.00
CA TRP A 336 11.52 -0.77 -8.37
C TRP A 336 12.29 -0.03 -7.28
N GLN A 337 12.27 -0.51 -6.04
CA GLN A 337 13.26 -0.07 -5.03
C GLN A 337 14.65 -0.67 -5.25
N ALA A 338 14.74 -1.92 -5.74
CA ALA A 338 16.01 -2.58 -6.01
C ALA A 338 16.70 -2.01 -7.27
N GLU A 339 15.91 -1.69 -8.30
CA GLU A 339 16.40 -1.04 -9.52
C GLU A 339 15.40 0.06 -9.97
N PRO A 340 15.46 1.24 -9.36
CA PRO A 340 14.57 2.34 -9.71
C PRO A 340 14.82 2.87 -11.12
N GLN A 341 16.08 2.83 -11.59
CA GLN A 341 16.58 3.39 -12.86
C GLN A 341 16.43 4.92 -12.99
N GLY A 342 15.32 5.51 -12.51
CA GLY A 342 15.15 6.94 -12.25
C GLY A 342 14.98 7.19 -10.75
N ALA A 343 15.66 8.20 -10.20
CA ALA A 343 15.73 8.44 -8.75
C ALA A 343 14.36 8.66 -8.07
N ASP A 344 13.35 9.07 -8.82
CA ASP A 344 11.98 9.37 -8.36
C ASP A 344 10.93 8.38 -8.92
N PHE A 345 11.36 7.23 -9.45
CA PHE A 345 10.45 6.16 -9.85
C PHE A 345 10.06 5.31 -8.63
N ASP A 346 8.80 5.41 -8.20
CA ASP A 346 8.24 4.63 -7.09
C ASP A 346 6.91 3.98 -7.50
N MET A 347 6.80 2.66 -7.33
CA MET A 347 5.61 1.90 -7.71
C MET A 347 4.36 2.38 -6.98
N PHE A 348 4.48 2.62 -5.67
CA PHE A 348 3.36 3.08 -4.88
C PHE A 348 2.86 4.43 -5.39
N ALA A 349 3.76 5.38 -5.63
CA ALA A 349 3.39 6.70 -6.14
C ALA A 349 2.73 6.62 -7.53
N LEU A 350 3.14 5.69 -8.40
CA LEU A 350 2.48 5.46 -9.69
C LEU A 350 1.07 4.90 -9.52
N ALA A 351 0.90 3.89 -8.66
CA ALA A 351 -0.41 3.33 -8.33
C ALA A 351 -1.32 4.34 -7.63
N PHE A 352 -0.76 5.17 -6.75
CA PHE A 352 -1.47 6.23 -6.06
C PHE A 352 -1.89 7.35 -7.03
N SER A 353 -1.07 7.69 -8.03
CA SER A 353 -1.44 8.62 -9.10
C SER A 353 -2.63 8.10 -9.91
N ALA A 354 -2.61 6.81 -10.27
CA ALA A 354 -3.74 6.15 -10.94
C ALA A 354 -5.02 6.19 -10.07
N TYR A 355 -4.89 5.87 -8.78
CA TYR A 355 -5.99 5.91 -7.82
C TYR A 355 -6.58 7.32 -7.67
N ARG A 356 -5.73 8.35 -7.59
CA ARG A 356 -6.15 9.76 -7.53
C ARG A 356 -6.94 10.17 -8.77
N ALA A 357 -6.48 9.80 -9.96
CA ALA A 357 -7.19 10.11 -11.21
C ALA A 357 -8.59 9.47 -11.24
N LEU A 358 -8.71 8.21 -10.79
CA LEU A 358 -10.00 7.51 -10.64
C LEU A 358 -10.93 8.20 -9.62
N ARG A 359 -10.39 8.56 -8.44
CA ARG A 359 -11.12 9.25 -7.36
C ARG A 359 -11.61 10.63 -7.78
N GLN A 360 -10.79 11.40 -8.51
CA GLN A 360 -11.17 12.71 -9.06
C GLN A 360 -12.29 12.62 -10.10
N ALA A 361 -12.41 11.48 -10.80
CA ALA A 361 -13.51 11.18 -11.69
C ALA A 361 -14.78 10.67 -10.95
N GLY A 362 -14.77 10.64 -9.62
CA GLY A 362 -15.89 10.25 -8.78
C GLY A 362 -16.18 8.75 -8.72
N LEU A 363 -15.16 7.92 -8.95
CA LEU A 363 -15.31 6.47 -9.02
C LEU A 363 -15.06 5.82 -7.65
N SER A 364 -15.87 4.80 -7.33
CA SER A 364 -15.56 3.83 -6.28
C SER A 364 -14.66 2.73 -6.87
N ILE A 365 -13.62 2.36 -6.12
CA ILE A 365 -12.51 1.54 -6.61
C ILE A 365 -12.32 0.35 -5.68
N ASP A 366 -12.05 -0.81 -6.25
CA ASP A 366 -11.46 -1.94 -5.52
C ASP A 366 -9.98 -2.04 -5.84
N ILE A 367 -9.15 -2.14 -4.80
CA ILE A 367 -7.78 -2.59 -4.96
C ILE A 367 -7.79 -4.11 -4.93
N VAL A 368 -7.03 -4.75 -5.81
CA VAL A 368 -7.00 -6.22 -5.95
C VAL A 368 -5.56 -6.75 -6.00
N PRO A 369 -5.32 -8.01 -5.58
CA PRO A 369 -3.99 -8.60 -5.61
C PRO A 369 -3.53 -8.91 -7.05
N PRO A 370 -2.21 -9.08 -7.29
CA PRO A 370 -1.64 -9.26 -8.63
C PRO A 370 -1.84 -10.63 -9.26
N ASP A 371 -2.37 -11.59 -8.52
CA ASP A 371 -2.70 -12.94 -8.97
C ASP A 371 -4.20 -13.14 -9.24
N ILE A 372 -4.98 -12.04 -9.27
CA ILE A 372 -6.40 -12.09 -9.62
C ILE A 372 -6.61 -12.64 -11.03
N ASP A 373 -7.46 -13.67 -11.14
CA ASP A 373 -7.80 -14.35 -12.40
C ASP A 373 -9.23 -14.04 -12.88
N ASP A 374 -10.14 -13.76 -11.95
CA ASP A 374 -11.51 -13.36 -12.22
C ASP A 374 -11.68 -11.84 -12.17
N LEU A 375 -11.71 -11.24 -13.35
CA LEU A 375 -11.97 -9.82 -13.55
C LEU A 375 -13.42 -9.52 -13.95
N SER A 376 -14.31 -10.52 -13.96
CA SER A 376 -15.70 -10.39 -14.45
C SER A 376 -16.54 -9.40 -13.65
N ALA A 377 -16.13 -9.10 -12.41
CA ALA A 377 -16.77 -8.11 -11.58
C ALA A 377 -16.63 -6.67 -12.13
N TYR A 378 -15.61 -6.40 -12.95
CA TYR A 378 -15.17 -5.06 -13.33
C TYR A 378 -15.42 -4.72 -14.80
N ARG A 379 -15.42 -3.43 -15.11
CA ARG A 379 -15.49 -2.88 -16.48
C ARG A 379 -14.19 -2.22 -16.90
N LEU A 380 -13.38 -1.77 -15.94
CA LEU A 380 -12.07 -1.16 -16.14
C LEU A 380 -11.08 -1.72 -15.09
N VAL A 381 -9.90 -2.15 -15.54
CA VAL A 381 -8.83 -2.67 -14.67
C VAL A 381 -7.55 -1.91 -14.96
N LEU A 382 -6.88 -1.41 -13.93
CA LEU A 382 -5.59 -0.72 -14.05
C LEU A 382 -4.49 -1.55 -13.39
N ALA A 383 -3.39 -1.77 -14.10
CA ALA A 383 -2.17 -2.42 -13.60
C ALA A 383 -0.97 -1.46 -13.80
N PRO A 384 -0.70 -0.55 -12.84
CA PRO A 384 0.13 0.62 -13.12
C PRO A 384 1.61 0.35 -13.42
N GLY A 385 2.22 -0.69 -12.86
CA GLY A 385 3.66 -0.92 -13.04
C GLY A 385 4.13 -2.25 -12.47
N LEU A 386 3.56 -3.36 -12.96
CA LEU A 386 3.81 -4.70 -12.44
C LEU A 386 5.14 -5.28 -12.95
N MET A 387 6.14 -5.48 -12.09
CA MET A 387 7.45 -6.03 -12.45
C MET A 387 7.36 -7.23 -13.40
N ALA A 388 6.58 -8.23 -12.98
CA ALA A 388 6.21 -9.39 -13.76
C ALA A 388 4.69 -9.53 -13.72
N ILE A 389 4.10 -9.99 -14.82
CA ILE A 389 2.66 -10.28 -14.89
C ILE A 389 2.50 -11.78 -14.70
N SER A 390 1.78 -12.17 -13.66
CA SER A 390 1.52 -13.58 -13.32
C SER A 390 0.75 -14.28 -14.45
N GLU A 391 0.89 -15.60 -14.54
CA GLU A 391 0.16 -16.38 -15.55
C GLU A 391 -1.36 -16.33 -15.27
N GLU A 392 -1.74 -16.30 -14.00
CA GLU A 392 -3.12 -16.12 -13.55
C GLU A 392 -3.71 -14.81 -14.08
N LEU A 393 -2.99 -13.70 -13.93
CA LEU A 393 -3.44 -12.39 -14.42
C LEU A 393 -3.44 -12.34 -15.95
N LYS A 394 -2.44 -12.90 -16.65
CA LYS A 394 -2.45 -13.00 -18.12
C LYS A 394 -3.71 -13.71 -18.62
N GLN A 395 -4.05 -14.85 -18.01
CA GLN A 395 -5.25 -15.60 -18.35
C GLN A 395 -6.53 -14.83 -18.02
N GLY A 396 -6.57 -14.12 -16.88
CA GLY A 396 -7.67 -13.23 -16.53
C GLY A 396 -7.89 -12.12 -17.55
N LEU A 397 -6.81 -11.42 -17.93
CA LEU A 397 -6.81 -10.36 -18.94
C LEU A 397 -7.26 -10.87 -20.32
N ALA A 398 -6.83 -12.06 -20.73
CA ALA A 398 -7.23 -12.66 -22.01
C ALA A 398 -8.75 -12.96 -22.08
N ARG A 399 -9.38 -13.30 -20.95
CA ARG A 399 -10.83 -13.53 -20.87
C ARG A 399 -11.63 -12.27 -20.62
N PHE A 400 -10.99 -11.23 -20.09
CA PHE A 400 -11.64 -10.01 -19.64
C PHE A 400 -12.40 -9.31 -20.77
N LYS A 401 -13.61 -8.81 -20.46
CA LYS A 401 -14.50 -8.14 -21.43
C LYS A 401 -14.53 -6.63 -21.27
N GLY A 402 -14.03 -6.11 -20.16
CA GLY A 402 -13.80 -4.67 -19.96
C GLY A 402 -12.46 -4.23 -20.55
N LEU A 403 -12.09 -2.97 -20.30
CA LEU A 403 -10.81 -2.40 -20.72
C LEU A 403 -9.74 -2.59 -19.64
N ALA A 404 -8.55 -3.04 -20.02
CA ALA A 404 -7.40 -3.09 -19.12
C ALA A 404 -6.37 -2.03 -19.54
N LEU A 405 -5.91 -1.23 -18.59
CA LEU A 405 -4.81 -0.28 -18.76
C LEU A 405 -3.59 -0.82 -18.02
N ILE A 406 -2.58 -1.21 -18.79
CA ILE A 406 -1.29 -1.68 -18.31
C ILE A 406 -0.32 -0.50 -18.37
N GLY A 407 0.27 -0.14 -17.24
CA GLY A 407 1.16 1.01 -17.12
C GLY A 407 2.62 0.67 -17.38
N PRO A 408 3.50 1.69 -17.37
CA PRO A 408 4.90 1.54 -17.73
C PRO A 408 5.62 0.57 -16.81
N ARG A 409 6.68 -0.06 -17.33
CA ARG A 409 7.50 -1.11 -16.70
C ARG A 409 6.77 -2.42 -16.43
N SER A 410 5.50 -2.54 -16.81
CA SER A 410 4.76 -3.76 -16.60
C SER A 410 5.27 -4.89 -17.51
N GLY A 411 5.58 -6.06 -16.93
CA GLY A 411 6.01 -7.24 -17.66
C GLY A 411 7.42 -7.16 -18.27
N LEU A 412 8.26 -6.21 -17.83
CA LEU A 412 9.62 -6.06 -18.38
C LEU A 412 10.65 -6.98 -17.72
N LYS A 413 10.33 -7.55 -16.56
CA LYS A 413 11.21 -8.44 -15.81
C LYS A 413 10.57 -9.81 -15.60
N THR A 414 11.41 -10.82 -15.50
CA THR A 414 11.05 -12.16 -15.00
C THR A 414 10.86 -12.14 -13.47
N ASP A 415 10.34 -13.23 -12.90
CA ASP A 415 10.27 -13.40 -11.44
C ASP A 415 11.64 -13.33 -10.75
N GLU A 416 12.73 -13.66 -11.47
CA GLU A 416 14.11 -13.62 -10.97
C GLU A 416 14.89 -12.37 -11.42
N PHE A 417 14.18 -11.29 -11.73
CA PHE A 417 14.73 -9.95 -12.03
C PHE A 417 15.58 -9.83 -13.30
N SER A 418 15.62 -10.86 -14.14
CA SER A 418 16.18 -10.75 -15.50
C SER A 418 15.22 -10.00 -16.44
N ILE A 419 15.72 -9.42 -17.53
CA ILE A 419 14.88 -8.87 -18.61
C ILE A 419 14.01 -10.02 -19.17
N ALA A 420 12.72 -9.76 -19.37
CA ALA A 420 11.81 -10.77 -19.92
C ALA A 420 12.12 -11.06 -21.39
N GLU A 421 12.06 -12.35 -21.77
CA GLU A 421 12.12 -12.81 -23.15
C GLU A 421 10.87 -13.66 -23.47
N PRO A 422 10.10 -13.32 -24.53
CA PRO A 422 10.23 -12.14 -25.38
C PRO A 422 10.06 -10.82 -24.61
N LEU A 423 10.58 -9.72 -25.18
CA LEU A 423 10.55 -8.39 -24.53
C LEU A 423 9.12 -8.01 -24.11
N GLY A 424 9.01 -7.44 -22.91
CA GLY A 424 7.75 -7.05 -22.32
C GLY A 424 7.00 -5.96 -23.10
N PRO A 425 5.70 -5.78 -22.85
CA PRO A 425 4.92 -6.38 -21.76
C PRO A 425 4.53 -7.86 -21.93
N ASN A 426 4.72 -8.44 -23.12
CA ASN A 426 4.48 -9.86 -23.42
C ASN A 426 3.10 -10.35 -22.91
N LEU A 427 2.04 -9.72 -23.44
CA LEU A 427 0.65 -10.05 -23.16
C LEU A 427 -0.02 -10.64 -24.39
N ASP A 428 -0.88 -11.63 -24.20
CA ASP A 428 -1.59 -12.31 -25.28
C ASP A 428 -2.38 -11.31 -26.14
N GLY A 429 -2.02 -11.24 -27.42
CA GLY A 429 -2.69 -10.39 -28.40
C GLY A 429 -2.21 -8.94 -28.45
N LEU A 430 -1.16 -8.57 -27.72
CA LEU A 430 -0.48 -7.28 -27.82
C LEU A 430 0.89 -7.47 -28.48
N GLU A 431 1.09 -6.91 -29.68
CA GLU A 431 2.35 -7.03 -30.44
C GLU A 431 3.46 -6.10 -29.93
N THR A 432 3.08 -5.12 -29.11
CA THR A 432 3.96 -4.10 -28.53
C THR A 432 5.13 -4.69 -27.74
N LYS A 433 6.33 -4.13 -27.98
CA LYS A 433 7.57 -4.40 -27.26
C LYS A 433 8.19 -3.11 -26.77
N VAL A 434 8.67 -3.10 -25.53
CA VAL A 434 9.54 -2.04 -25.01
C VAL A 434 10.98 -2.32 -25.40
N THR A 435 11.55 -1.47 -26.27
CA THR A 435 12.89 -1.66 -26.82
C THR A 435 13.95 -0.81 -26.13
N MET A 436 13.54 0.31 -25.52
CA MET A 436 14.42 1.21 -24.76
C MET A 436 13.62 1.96 -23.70
N VAL A 437 14.26 2.29 -22.58
CA VAL A 437 13.66 3.06 -21.48
C VAL A 437 14.50 4.28 -21.14
N GLN A 438 13.88 5.33 -20.64
CA GLN A 438 14.53 6.56 -20.22
C GLN A 438 13.90 7.10 -18.93
N SER A 439 14.74 7.49 -17.98
CA SER A 439 14.34 8.24 -16.79
C SER A 439 14.56 9.75 -17.00
N LEU A 440 13.61 10.56 -16.58
CA LEU A 440 13.63 12.02 -16.78
C LEU A 440 13.87 12.72 -15.45
N PRO A 441 14.79 13.71 -15.37
CA PRO A 441 14.97 14.48 -14.14
C PRO A 441 13.75 15.39 -13.88
N PRO A 442 13.51 15.81 -12.62
CA PRO A 442 12.42 16.71 -12.27
C PRO A 442 12.40 17.97 -13.14
N GLY A 443 11.20 18.34 -13.62
CA GLY A 443 10.99 19.48 -14.52
C GLY A 443 11.16 19.17 -16.01
N SER A 444 11.64 17.97 -16.39
CA SER A 444 11.66 17.51 -17.77
C SER A 444 10.41 16.68 -18.10
N ARG A 445 9.94 16.77 -19.35
CA ARG A 445 8.79 16.00 -19.82
C ARG A 445 8.87 15.59 -21.28
N ILE A 446 8.22 14.49 -21.64
CA ILE A 446 7.94 14.09 -23.01
C ILE A 446 6.53 14.56 -23.38
N GLU A 447 6.42 15.48 -24.33
CA GLU A 447 5.14 16.11 -24.67
C GLU A 447 4.30 15.25 -25.62
N LEU A 448 3.00 15.12 -25.32
CA LEU A 448 2.00 14.53 -26.22
C LEU A 448 1.53 15.53 -27.28
N LYS A 449 1.12 15.04 -28.46
CA LYS A 449 0.60 15.90 -29.55
C LYS A 449 -0.63 16.70 -29.12
N ASP A 450 -1.54 16.06 -28.40
CA ASP A 450 -2.83 16.65 -28.00
C ASP A 450 -2.77 17.31 -26.61
N GLY A 451 -1.59 17.73 -26.16
CA GLY A 451 -1.37 18.33 -24.84
C GLY A 451 -1.15 17.30 -23.73
N GLY A 452 -0.64 17.76 -22.59
CA GLY A 452 -0.12 16.90 -21.52
C GLY A 452 1.21 16.23 -21.88
N GLY A 453 1.67 15.30 -21.04
CA GLY A 453 2.92 14.59 -21.27
C GLY A 453 3.23 13.53 -20.23
N PHE A 454 4.42 12.94 -20.41
CA PHE A 454 5.03 12.01 -19.47
C PHE A 454 6.15 12.71 -18.70
N GLU A 455 6.17 12.52 -17.39
CA GLU A 455 7.24 12.94 -16.47
C GLU A 455 7.93 11.71 -15.90
N ARG A 456 9.14 11.84 -15.34
CA ARG A 456 9.91 10.77 -14.64
C ARG A 456 10.35 9.57 -15.47
N TRP A 457 9.49 9.02 -16.33
CA TRP A 457 9.70 7.78 -17.07
C TRP A 457 9.07 7.79 -18.45
N PHE A 458 9.79 7.27 -19.44
CA PHE A 458 9.30 7.05 -20.79
C PHE A 458 9.94 5.82 -21.44
N GLU A 459 9.17 5.11 -22.26
CA GLU A 459 9.52 3.87 -22.95
C GLU A 459 9.37 4.05 -24.45
N HIS A 460 10.34 3.56 -25.19
CA HIS A 460 10.30 3.53 -26.66
C HIS A 460 9.70 2.19 -27.08
N LEU A 461 8.60 2.28 -27.83
CA LEU A 461 7.78 1.14 -28.21
C LEU A 461 8.01 0.77 -29.68
N GLU A 462 8.23 -0.50 -29.95
CA GLU A 462 8.05 -1.11 -31.27
C GLU A 462 6.71 -1.84 -31.26
N THR A 463 5.80 -1.50 -32.17
CA THR A 463 4.44 -2.05 -32.14
C THR A 463 3.78 -2.06 -33.52
N GLY A 464 2.99 -3.10 -33.77
CA GLY A 464 2.01 -3.17 -34.87
C GLY A 464 0.58 -2.81 -34.41
N ASP A 465 0.39 -2.55 -33.12
CA ASP A 465 -0.90 -2.24 -32.52
C ASP A 465 -1.35 -0.78 -32.82
N GLU A 466 -2.58 -0.46 -32.47
CA GLU A 466 -3.13 0.88 -32.67
C GLU A 466 -2.47 1.91 -31.74
N ILE A 467 -1.84 2.94 -32.31
CA ILE A 467 -1.32 4.08 -31.55
C ILE A 467 -2.46 5.05 -31.25
N VAL A 468 -2.89 5.08 -29.99
CA VAL A 468 -3.97 5.94 -29.50
C VAL A 468 -3.45 7.34 -29.18
N TRP A 469 -2.30 7.43 -28.51
CA TRP A 469 -1.61 8.70 -28.25
C TRP A 469 -0.20 8.66 -28.82
N GLN A 470 0.25 9.81 -29.32
CA GLN A 470 1.58 9.96 -29.88
C GLN A 470 2.27 11.20 -29.28
N THR A 471 3.58 11.11 -29.07
CA THR A 471 4.40 12.24 -28.63
C THR A 471 4.63 13.22 -29.78
N LYS A 472 5.05 14.45 -29.46
CA LYS A 472 5.45 15.44 -30.48
C LYS A 472 6.63 14.97 -31.34
N SER A 473 7.50 14.09 -30.81
CA SER A 473 8.61 13.47 -31.53
C SER A 473 8.21 12.24 -32.34
N GLY A 474 6.92 11.88 -32.37
CA GLY A 474 6.40 10.77 -33.17
C GLY A 474 6.45 9.40 -32.48
N GLN A 475 6.87 9.31 -31.22
CA GLN A 475 6.89 8.06 -30.46
C GLN A 475 5.48 7.66 -29.98
N PRO A 476 5.14 6.36 -29.92
CA PRO A 476 3.89 5.90 -29.31
C PRO A 476 3.86 6.23 -27.81
N GLY A 477 2.77 6.83 -27.32
CA GLY A 477 2.57 7.16 -25.91
C GLY A 477 1.51 6.29 -25.21
N LEU A 478 0.49 5.88 -25.96
CA LEU A 478 -0.55 4.94 -25.52
C LEU A 478 -0.90 4.08 -26.73
N VAL A 479 -0.82 2.76 -26.57
CA VAL A 479 -1.12 1.79 -27.62
C VAL A 479 -2.26 0.88 -27.20
N ARG A 480 -2.98 0.33 -28.18
CA ARG A 480 -4.15 -0.52 -27.94
C ARG A 480 -4.19 -1.74 -28.85
N ALA A 481 -4.45 -2.89 -28.23
CA ALA A 481 -4.87 -4.10 -28.92
C ALA A 481 -6.18 -4.62 -28.31
N LYS A 482 -7.27 -4.58 -29.09
CA LYS A 482 -8.63 -4.93 -28.62
C LYS A 482 -9.01 -4.15 -27.35
N ASN A 483 -9.07 -4.82 -26.21
CA ASN A 483 -9.42 -4.28 -24.90
C ASN A 483 -8.20 -3.99 -23.99
N LEU A 484 -6.99 -4.31 -24.45
CA LEU A 484 -5.74 -4.02 -23.74
C LEU A 484 -5.18 -2.68 -24.20
N TYR A 485 -4.85 -1.83 -23.24
CA TYR A 485 -4.12 -0.58 -23.42
C TYR A 485 -2.77 -0.67 -22.71
N TYR A 486 -1.70 -0.18 -23.35
CA TYR A 486 -0.38 -0.08 -22.75
C TYR A 486 0.14 1.36 -22.79
N LEU A 487 0.51 1.89 -21.62
CA LEU A 487 0.97 3.27 -21.45
C LEU A 487 2.51 3.32 -21.39
N ALA A 488 3.11 4.07 -22.29
CA ALA A 488 4.56 4.10 -22.50
C ALA A 488 5.34 4.92 -21.46
N GLY A 489 4.68 5.63 -20.55
CA GLY A 489 5.36 6.54 -19.63
C GLY A 489 4.52 6.87 -18.42
N TRP A 490 5.13 7.55 -17.46
CA TRP A 490 4.42 8.02 -16.27
C TRP A 490 3.72 9.35 -16.60
N PRO A 491 2.38 9.37 -16.68
CA PRO A 491 1.64 10.55 -17.13
C PRO A 491 1.61 11.61 -16.03
N ASP A 492 1.65 12.89 -16.41
CA ASP A 492 1.31 13.97 -15.49
C ASP A 492 -0.15 13.87 -15.01
N GLU A 493 -0.51 14.59 -13.93
CA GLU A 493 -1.83 14.48 -13.28
C GLU A 493 -2.99 14.77 -14.25
N GLU A 494 -2.85 15.78 -15.11
CA GLU A 494 -3.87 16.14 -16.11
C GLU A 494 -4.02 15.05 -17.18
N THR A 495 -2.89 14.52 -17.66
CA THR A 495 -2.85 13.44 -18.65
C THR A 495 -3.48 12.18 -18.09
N PHE A 496 -3.24 11.85 -16.82
CA PHE A 496 -3.84 10.68 -16.19
C PHE A 496 -5.36 10.85 -15.99
N LYS A 497 -5.82 12.02 -15.51
CA LYS A 497 -7.25 12.33 -15.42
C LYS A 497 -7.92 12.20 -16.79
N ARG A 498 -7.31 12.74 -17.84
CA ARG A 498 -7.81 12.62 -19.22
C ARG A 498 -7.90 11.16 -19.67
N LEU A 499 -6.88 10.34 -19.39
CA LEU A 499 -6.87 8.91 -19.72
C LEU A 499 -8.07 8.20 -19.08
N VAL A 500 -8.25 8.39 -17.78
CA VAL A 500 -9.34 7.77 -17.01
C VAL A 500 -10.70 8.15 -17.59
N LEU A 501 -10.94 9.43 -17.86
CA LEU A 501 -12.20 9.89 -18.43
C LEU A 501 -12.46 9.29 -19.82
N GLN A 502 -11.43 9.18 -20.67
CA GLN A 502 -11.54 8.54 -21.99
C GLN A 502 -11.91 7.05 -21.88
N LEU A 503 -11.26 6.31 -20.97
CA LEU A 503 -11.54 4.88 -20.77
C LEU A 503 -12.93 4.66 -20.17
N CYS A 504 -13.34 5.48 -19.20
CA CYS A 504 -14.68 5.42 -18.60
C CYS A 504 -15.76 5.71 -19.64
N SER A 505 -15.58 6.74 -20.47
CA SER A 505 -16.49 7.09 -21.56
C SER A 505 -16.66 5.92 -22.55
N LYS A 506 -15.55 5.28 -22.95
CA LYS A 506 -15.60 4.09 -23.84
C LYS A 506 -16.33 2.91 -23.21
N MET A 507 -16.20 2.73 -21.90
CA MET A 507 -16.89 1.65 -21.21
C MET A 507 -18.31 2.01 -20.82
N GLY A 508 -18.74 3.27 -20.88
CA GLY A 508 -20.04 3.72 -20.37
C GLY A 508 -20.10 3.68 -18.83
N ILE A 509 -18.98 3.98 -18.17
CA ILE A 509 -18.89 4.17 -16.71
C ILE A 509 -19.15 5.66 -16.44
N ALA A 510 -20.09 5.95 -15.53
CA ALA A 510 -20.45 7.32 -15.19
C ALA A 510 -19.32 7.99 -14.39
N THR A 511 -18.98 9.23 -14.74
CA THR A 511 -17.95 10.02 -14.07
C THR A 511 -18.50 11.37 -13.61
N LEU A 512 -17.89 11.94 -12.58
CA LEU A 512 -18.17 13.28 -12.06
C LEU A 512 -16.95 14.19 -12.25
N ASP A 513 -17.17 15.47 -12.55
CA ASP A 513 -16.10 16.48 -12.52
C ASP A 513 -16.03 17.11 -11.11
N LEU A 514 -15.35 16.41 -10.21
CA LEU A 514 -15.28 16.84 -8.81
C LEU A 514 -14.32 18.03 -8.63
N PRO A 515 -14.71 19.04 -7.82
CA PRO A 515 -13.76 20.02 -7.29
C PRO A 515 -12.58 19.32 -6.60
N ALA A 516 -11.40 19.91 -6.66
CA ALA A 516 -10.15 19.25 -6.24
C ALA A 516 -10.16 18.67 -4.81
N ALA A 517 -10.91 19.27 -3.88
CA ALA A 517 -11.01 18.83 -2.48
C ALA A 517 -12.28 18.01 -2.17
N LEU A 518 -13.15 17.76 -3.15
CA LEU A 518 -14.34 16.94 -2.99
C LEU A 518 -14.05 15.51 -3.43
N ARG A 519 -14.47 14.53 -2.64
CA ARG A 519 -14.44 13.12 -3.00
C ARG A 519 -15.80 12.48 -2.76
N VAL A 520 -16.09 11.44 -3.53
CA VAL A 520 -17.29 10.63 -3.34
C VAL A 520 -16.93 9.17 -3.10
N ARG A 521 -17.81 8.47 -2.38
CA ARG A 521 -17.76 7.03 -2.22
C ARG A 521 -19.18 6.48 -2.23
N ASP A 522 -19.40 5.48 -3.06
CA ASP A 522 -20.67 4.75 -3.11
C ASP A 522 -20.59 3.50 -2.24
N THR A 523 -21.63 3.32 -1.45
CA THR A 523 -21.97 2.07 -0.76
C THR A 523 -23.00 1.33 -1.60
N ALA A 524 -23.56 0.22 -1.11
CA ALA A 524 -24.64 -0.46 -1.80
C ALA A 524 -25.92 0.39 -1.95
N THR A 525 -26.14 1.35 -1.05
CA THR A 525 -27.41 2.10 -0.94
C THR A 525 -27.24 3.61 -0.82
N GLN A 526 -26.02 4.11 -0.65
CA GLN A 526 -25.76 5.53 -0.43
C GLN A 526 -24.53 6.03 -1.18
N ARG A 527 -24.57 7.29 -1.61
CA ARG A 527 -23.40 8.06 -2.03
C ARG A 527 -23.01 9.03 -0.94
N PHE A 528 -21.78 8.92 -0.45
CA PHE A 528 -21.16 9.87 0.46
C PHE A 528 -20.35 10.91 -0.31
N TYR A 529 -20.37 12.15 0.18
CA TYR A 529 -19.59 13.28 -0.33
C TYR A 529 -18.74 13.84 0.81
N PHE A 530 -17.42 13.91 0.60
CA PHE A 530 -16.43 14.34 1.59
C PHE A 530 -15.74 15.62 1.11
N ASN A 531 -15.92 16.71 1.85
CA ASN A 531 -15.27 17.99 1.54
C ASN A 531 -14.02 18.19 2.41
N TYR A 532 -12.84 18.00 1.80
CA TYR A 532 -11.54 18.24 2.43
C TYR A 532 -11.09 19.71 2.39
N ALA A 533 -11.88 20.61 1.81
CA ALA A 533 -11.53 22.03 1.79
C ALA A 533 -11.71 22.67 3.18
N SER A 534 -10.96 23.75 3.40
CA SER A 534 -11.15 24.67 4.54
C SER A 534 -12.43 25.50 4.44
N ASP A 535 -13.12 25.44 3.30
CA ASP A 535 -14.26 26.27 2.95
C ASP A 535 -15.41 25.40 2.41
N PRO A 536 -16.66 25.87 2.46
CA PRO A 536 -17.78 25.15 1.85
C PRO A 536 -17.59 24.96 0.35
N VAL A 537 -17.89 23.77 -0.15
CA VAL A 537 -17.86 23.45 -1.59
C VAL A 537 -19.29 23.39 -2.13
N ARG A 538 -19.52 24.11 -3.23
CA ARG A 538 -20.74 23.98 -4.03
C ARG A 538 -20.52 22.92 -5.10
N PHE A 539 -21.38 21.92 -5.13
CA PHE A 539 -21.33 20.87 -6.14
C PHE A 539 -22.77 20.48 -6.50
N GLU A 540 -23.11 20.57 -7.78
CA GLU A 540 -24.49 20.49 -8.26
C GLU A 540 -25.41 21.44 -7.47
N ASN A 541 -26.49 20.91 -6.87
CA ASN A 541 -27.45 21.66 -6.06
C ASN A 541 -27.16 21.58 -4.54
N MET A 542 -25.94 21.17 -4.14
CA MET A 542 -25.54 21.02 -2.74
C MET A 542 -24.52 22.06 -2.31
N ILE A 543 -24.55 22.41 -1.03
CA ILE A 543 -23.47 23.09 -0.33
C ILE A 543 -22.96 22.16 0.75
N ILE A 544 -21.71 21.73 0.63
CA ILE A 544 -21.08 20.82 1.59
C ILE A 544 -20.17 21.68 2.48
N PRO A 545 -20.40 21.72 3.81
CA PRO A 545 -19.58 22.51 4.73
C PRO A 545 -18.08 22.14 4.64
N ALA A 546 -17.21 23.06 5.08
CA ALA A 546 -15.78 22.78 5.26
C ALA A 546 -15.59 21.58 6.21
N ALA A 547 -14.64 20.69 5.90
CA ALA A 547 -14.45 19.43 6.65
C ALA A 547 -15.76 18.63 6.83
N GLY A 548 -16.71 18.79 5.90
CA GLY A 548 -18.05 18.24 5.99
C GLY A 548 -18.19 16.91 5.27
N VAL A 549 -19.10 16.09 5.78
CA VAL A 549 -19.62 14.90 5.09
C VAL A 549 -21.15 14.97 5.03
N ILE A 550 -21.68 14.71 3.83
CA ILE A 550 -23.10 14.50 3.57
C ILE A 550 -23.27 13.22 2.74
N TRP A 551 -24.47 12.65 2.74
CA TRP A 551 -24.79 11.47 1.95
C TRP A 551 -26.20 11.56 1.36
N ARG A 552 -26.45 10.77 0.32
CA ARG A 552 -27.75 10.61 -0.35
C ARG A 552 -27.97 9.13 -0.63
N GLU A 553 -29.22 8.70 -0.64
CA GLU A 553 -29.56 7.35 -1.11
C GLU A 553 -29.30 7.24 -2.62
N ILE A 554 -28.84 6.06 -3.05
CA ILE A 554 -28.65 5.67 -4.45
C ILE A 554 -29.34 4.33 -4.68
N GLY A 555 -29.99 4.20 -5.83
CA GLY A 555 -31.02 3.18 -6.12
C GLY A 555 -32.30 3.87 -6.54
#